data_AF-A0A1A3DA36-F1
#
_entry.id   AF-A0A1A3DA36-F1
#
_cell.length_a   1.000
_cell.length_b   1.000
_cell.length_c   1.000
_cell.angle_alpha   90.00
_cell.angle_beta   90.00
_cell.angle_gamma   90.00
#
_symmetry.space_group_name_H-M   'P 1'
#
loop_
_entity.id
_entity.type
_entity.pdbx_description
1 polymer ?
#
loop_
_entity_poly.entity_id
_entity_poly.type
_entity_poly.pdbx_seq_one_letter_code
_entity_poly.pdbx_strand_id
1 'polypeptide(L)'
;MSTKTTIIAAISGALVAGALAAAGPAHAAPDPSVGPNCDTVPWGFLFSQRRTICDGPVHADGSWDRKRSIWTPAHTVPITTNCYGSSYVTCTTTGGQFVPFTINDQQIYPVTPENVLPDEPGHLG
;
A
#
# COMPACT_ATOMS: atom_id res chain seq x y z
N MET A 1 38.93 -17.55 -52.92
CA MET A 1 38.58 -18.45 -51.81
C MET A 1 38.20 -17.59 -50.63
N SER A 2 36.91 -17.57 -50.26
CA SER A 2 36.37 -16.75 -49.16
C SER A 2 35.76 -17.70 -48.13
N THR A 3 36.35 -17.74 -46.94
CA THR A 3 36.02 -18.72 -45.89
C THR A 3 34.94 -18.14 -44.99
N LYS A 4 33.79 -18.83 -44.94
CA LYS A 4 32.68 -18.60 -44.00
C LYS A 4 33.12 -18.97 -42.58
N THR A 5 32.70 -18.21 -41.57
CA THR A 5 32.64 -18.73 -40.20
C THR A 5 31.46 -18.09 -39.47
N THR A 6 30.38 -18.86 -39.36
CA THR A 6 29.24 -18.61 -38.48
C THR A 6 29.58 -19.19 -37.11
N ILE A 7 29.56 -18.38 -36.05
CA ILE A 7 29.62 -18.87 -34.68
C ILE A 7 28.26 -18.61 -34.03
N ILE A 8 27.52 -19.70 -33.82
CA ILE A 8 26.36 -19.75 -32.93
C ILE A 8 26.92 -20.02 -31.54
N ALA A 9 26.75 -19.08 -30.61
CA ALA A 9 26.98 -19.32 -29.18
C ALA A 9 25.65 -19.20 -28.45
N ALA A 10 25.09 -20.36 -28.09
CA ALA A 10 23.95 -20.48 -27.20
C ALA A 10 24.35 -20.03 -25.79
N ILE A 11 23.67 -19.03 -25.24
CA ILE A 11 23.78 -18.65 -23.84
C ILE A 11 22.49 -19.13 -23.17
N SER A 12 22.55 -20.33 -22.60
CA SER A 12 21.55 -20.84 -21.67
C SER A 12 22.04 -20.60 -20.24
N GLY A 13 21.16 -20.03 -19.41
CA GLY A 13 21.22 -20.20 -17.95
C GLY A 13 21.64 -18.98 -17.14
N ALA A 14 20.64 -18.18 -16.71
CA ALA A 14 20.51 -17.62 -15.36
C ALA A 14 19.31 -16.65 -15.32
N LEU A 15 18.11 -17.16 -15.10
CA LEU A 15 16.91 -16.36 -14.82
C LEU A 15 16.37 -16.69 -13.42
N VAL A 16 17.14 -16.45 -12.36
CA VAL A 16 16.62 -16.53 -10.98
C VAL A 16 17.34 -15.52 -10.07
N ALA A 17 17.11 -14.22 -10.28
CA ALA A 17 17.35 -13.18 -9.27
C ALA A 17 16.74 -11.87 -9.77
N GLY A 18 15.52 -11.52 -9.34
CA GLY A 18 14.94 -10.23 -9.74
C GLY A 18 13.49 -9.98 -9.34
N ALA A 19 12.77 -10.95 -8.77
CA ALA A 19 11.34 -10.79 -8.50
C ALA A 19 11.00 -10.03 -7.19
N LEU A 20 11.98 -9.59 -6.40
CA LEU A 20 11.73 -8.99 -5.07
C LEU A 20 11.82 -7.45 -5.01
N ALA A 21 12.12 -6.76 -6.12
CA ALA A 21 12.37 -5.30 -6.10
C ALA A 21 11.30 -4.45 -6.82
N ALA A 22 10.18 -5.03 -7.24
CA ALA A 22 9.17 -4.32 -8.04
C ALA A 22 7.76 -4.30 -7.42
N ALA A 23 7.63 -4.40 -6.10
CA ALA A 23 6.44 -3.90 -5.43
C ALA A 23 6.56 -2.37 -5.36
N GLY A 24 6.31 -1.69 -6.48
CA GLY A 24 6.07 -0.25 -6.47
C GLY A 24 4.96 0.08 -5.47
N PRO A 25 4.93 1.28 -4.87
CA PRO A 25 3.84 1.67 -3.99
C PRO A 25 2.54 1.43 -4.76
N ALA A 26 1.67 0.57 -4.21
CA ALA A 26 0.35 0.42 -4.76
C ALA A 26 -0.33 1.80 -4.65
N HIS A 27 -0.38 2.53 -5.76
CA HIS A 27 -1.16 3.74 -5.93
C HIS A 27 -2.66 3.36 -5.95
N ALA A 28 -3.13 2.65 -4.94
CA ALA A 28 -4.54 2.53 -4.66
C ALA A 28 -4.95 3.88 -4.08
N ALA A 29 -5.31 4.83 -4.95
CA ALA A 29 -6.04 6.02 -4.53
C ALA A 29 -7.37 5.52 -3.93
N PRO A 30 -7.53 5.60 -2.60
CA PRO A 30 -8.52 4.77 -1.91
C PRO A 30 -9.83 5.50 -1.69
N ASP A 31 -9.82 6.81 -1.83
CA ASP A 31 -10.97 7.64 -1.61
C ASP A 31 -11.19 8.42 -2.92
N PRO A 32 -12.27 8.14 -3.65
CA PRO A 32 -12.56 8.85 -4.90
C PRO A 32 -12.80 10.36 -4.69
N SER A 33 -12.85 10.85 -3.44
CA SER A 33 -12.90 12.27 -3.09
C SER A 33 -11.57 12.83 -2.56
N VAL A 34 -10.45 12.16 -2.87
CA VAL A 34 -9.08 12.68 -2.72
C VAL A 34 -8.96 13.93 -3.59
N GLY A 35 -8.95 15.09 -2.94
CA GLY A 35 -8.66 16.37 -3.58
C GLY A 35 -7.23 16.44 -4.10
N PRO A 36 -6.78 17.59 -4.63
CA PRO A 36 -5.34 17.82 -4.81
C PRO A 36 -4.63 17.72 -3.44
N ASN A 37 -3.32 17.48 -3.46
CA ASN A 37 -2.45 17.60 -2.28
C ASN A 37 -2.77 16.60 -1.15
N CYS A 38 -2.53 15.31 -1.43
CA CYS A 38 -2.77 14.24 -0.48
C CYS A 38 -1.53 13.41 -0.19
N ASP A 39 -1.37 13.03 1.08
CA ASP A 39 -0.36 12.09 1.55
C ASP A 39 -1.04 10.81 2.04
N THR A 40 -0.47 9.66 1.69
CA THR A 40 -1.00 8.36 2.10
C THR A 40 0.10 7.53 2.73
N VAL A 41 -0.10 7.18 3.99
CA VAL A 41 0.87 6.44 4.80
C VAL A 41 0.29 5.12 5.33
N PRO A 42 1.13 4.12 5.60
CA PRO A 42 0.74 2.93 6.35
C PRO A 42 0.15 3.28 7.73
N TRP A 43 -0.90 2.59 8.16
CA TRP A 43 -1.58 2.89 9.43
C TRP A 43 -2.12 1.64 10.14
N GLY A 44 -2.41 1.79 11.44
CA GLY A 44 -3.01 0.75 12.28
C GLY A 44 -2.04 -0.37 12.65
N PHE A 45 -2.58 -1.41 13.28
CA PHE A 45 -1.80 -2.58 13.71
C PHE A 45 -1.18 -3.29 12.50
N LEU A 46 0.15 -3.49 12.55
CA LEU A 46 0.94 -4.12 11.49
C LEU A 46 0.72 -3.52 10.09
N PHE A 47 0.42 -2.22 9.99
CA PHE A 47 0.23 -1.54 8.70
C PHE A 47 -0.90 -2.13 7.83
N SER A 48 -1.86 -2.79 8.48
CA SER A 48 -3.04 -3.42 7.85
C SER A 48 -3.98 -2.39 7.21
N GLN A 49 -3.94 -1.16 7.69
CA GLN A 49 -4.73 -0.05 7.18
C GLN A 49 -3.82 0.97 6.50
N ARG A 50 -4.47 1.98 5.93
CA ARG A 50 -3.83 3.14 5.33
C ARG A 50 -4.53 4.38 5.85
N ARG A 51 -3.75 5.44 6.03
CA ARG A 51 -4.26 6.75 6.37
C ARG A 51 -3.93 7.70 5.23
N THR A 52 -4.95 8.31 4.66
CA THR A 52 -4.84 9.35 3.65
C THR A 52 -5.26 10.67 4.25
N ILE A 53 -4.41 11.68 4.13
CA ILE A 53 -4.68 13.06 4.52
C ILE A 53 -4.64 13.90 3.25
N CYS A 54 -5.63 14.76 3.08
CA CYS A 54 -5.75 15.70 1.97
C CYS A 54 -6.04 17.09 2.52
N ASP A 55 -5.38 18.10 1.98
CA ASP A 55 -5.61 19.49 2.37
C ASP A 55 -6.30 20.28 1.25
N GLY A 56 -7.26 21.10 1.66
CA GLY A 56 -7.84 22.12 0.81
C GLY A 56 -6.96 23.37 0.71
N PRO A 57 -7.41 24.39 -0.05
CA PRO A 57 -6.72 25.67 -0.12
C PRO A 57 -6.61 26.34 1.25
N VAL A 58 -5.52 27.07 1.48
CA VAL A 58 -5.38 27.94 2.66
C VAL A 58 -6.31 29.15 2.52
N HIS A 59 -7.16 29.36 3.53
CA HIS A 59 -8.05 30.48 3.68
C HIS A 59 -7.29 31.77 4.04
N ALA A 60 -7.97 32.91 3.94
CA ALA A 60 -7.37 34.22 4.21
C ALA A 60 -6.89 34.41 5.67
N ASP A 61 -7.44 33.62 6.60
CA ASP A 61 -7.04 33.60 8.01
C ASP A 61 -5.87 32.63 8.30
N GLY A 62 -5.35 31.95 7.28
CA GLY A 62 -4.27 30.98 7.40
C GLY A 62 -4.72 29.56 7.77
N SER A 63 -6.01 29.33 7.96
CA SER A 63 -6.56 27.99 8.18
C SER A 63 -6.80 27.24 6.85
N TRP A 64 -6.93 25.92 6.89
CA TRP A 64 -7.37 25.12 5.74
C TRP A 64 -8.25 23.96 6.20
N ASP A 65 -9.13 23.50 5.31
CA ASP A 65 -9.89 22.28 5.54
C ASP A 65 -9.01 21.06 5.29
N ARG A 66 -8.89 20.18 6.29
CA ARG A 66 -8.21 18.90 6.18
C ARG A 66 -9.22 17.76 6.15
N LYS A 67 -9.03 16.85 5.20
CA LYS A 67 -9.73 15.57 5.16
C LYS A 67 -8.78 14.45 5.55
N ARG A 68 -9.18 13.63 6.53
CA ARG A 68 -8.49 12.41 6.94
C ARG A 68 -9.38 11.20 6.69
N SER A 69 -8.83 10.18 6.04
CA SER A 69 -9.50 8.91 5.75
C SER A 69 -8.61 7.76 6.19
N ILE A 70 -9.15 6.85 7.01
CA ILE A 70 -8.51 5.59 7.38
C ILE A 70 -9.28 4.48 6.68
N TRP A 71 -8.57 3.62 5.96
CA TRP A 71 -9.19 2.62 5.11
C TRP A 71 -8.36 1.34 5.04
N THR A 72 -9.04 0.24 4.73
CA THR A 72 -8.44 -1.08 4.49
C THR A 72 -8.47 -1.36 2.99
N PRO A 73 -7.31 -1.62 2.34
CA PRO A 73 -7.27 -2.01 0.94
C PRO A 73 -8.03 -3.32 0.72
N ALA A 74 -8.66 -3.45 -0.44
CA ALA A 74 -9.15 -4.74 -0.89
C ALA A 74 -7.97 -5.72 -1.02
N HIS A 75 -8.09 -6.91 -0.44
CA HIS A 75 -7.04 -7.93 -0.47
C HIS A 75 -7.62 -9.33 -0.28
N THR A 76 -6.88 -10.34 -0.71
CA THR A 76 -7.21 -11.75 -0.42
C THR A 76 -6.35 -12.20 0.76
N VAL A 77 -6.98 -12.80 1.77
CA VAL A 77 -6.24 -13.36 2.90
C VAL A 77 -5.47 -14.59 2.41
N PRO A 78 -4.15 -14.68 2.62
CA PRO A 78 -3.36 -15.83 2.20
C PRO A 78 -3.90 -17.13 2.83
N ILE A 79 -3.98 -18.19 2.03
CA ILE A 79 -4.25 -19.53 2.55
C ILE A 79 -3.03 -19.99 3.34
N THR A 80 -3.27 -20.41 4.58
CA THR A 80 -2.25 -20.92 5.49
C THR A 80 -2.72 -22.26 6.02
N THR A 81 -1.88 -23.29 5.87
CA THR A 81 -2.11 -24.62 6.44
C THR A 81 -1.07 -24.86 7.50
N ASN A 82 -1.51 -25.09 8.74
CA ASN A 82 -0.63 -25.44 9.84
C ASN A 82 -0.90 -26.87 10.27
N CYS A 83 0.14 -27.68 10.33
CA CYS A 83 0.10 -29.08 10.73
C CYS A 83 0.90 -29.27 12.01
N TYR A 84 0.32 -29.93 13.00
CA TYR A 84 0.93 -30.14 14.31
C TYR A 84 0.73 -31.59 14.79
N GLY A 85 1.75 -32.10 15.49
CA GLY A 85 1.81 -33.46 16.05
C GLY A 85 3.02 -34.26 15.57
N SER A 86 3.47 -35.23 16.38
CA SER A 86 4.64 -36.07 16.07
C SER A 86 4.28 -37.53 15.77
N SER A 87 3.32 -38.12 16.50
CA SER A 87 2.83 -39.49 16.27
C SER A 87 1.49 -39.54 15.52
N TYR A 88 0.69 -38.48 15.63
CA TYR A 88 -0.54 -38.25 14.87
C TYR A 88 -0.52 -36.80 14.39
N VAL A 89 -0.55 -36.58 13.07
CA VAL A 89 -0.48 -35.24 12.48
C VAL A 89 -1.89 -34.73 12.20
N THR A 90 -2.23 -33.58 12.77
CA THR A 90 -3.47 -32.86 12.50
C THR A 90 -3.15 -31.57 11.77
N CYS A 91 -3.85 -31.30 10.66
CA CYS A 91 -3.68 -30.09 9.88
C CYS A 91 -4.93 -29.23 9.94
N THR A 92 -4.76 -27.92 10.05
CA THR A 92 -5.83 -26.93 9.95
C THR A 92 -5.46 -25.91 8.87
N THR A 93 -6.38 -25.66 7.95
CA THR A 93 -6.23 -24.69 6.86
C THR A 93 -7.16 -23.51 7.09
N THR A 94 -6.62 -22.30 7.00
CA THR A 94 -7.34 -21.03 7.17
C THR A 94 -6.99 -20.05 6.06
N GLY A 95 -7.87 -19.09 5.76
CA GLY A 95 -7.63 -18.07 4.74
C GLY A 95 -8.29 -18.39 3.38
N GLY A 96 -7.92 -17.62 2.36
CA GLY A 96 -8.46 -17.73 0.99
C GLY A 96 -9.66 -16.84 0.71
N GLN A 97 -10.27 -16.25 1.75
CA GLN A 97 -11.36 -15.30 1.57
C GLN A 97 -10.86 -13.95 1.02
N PHE A 98 -11.66 -13.37 0.13
CA PHE A 98 -11.50 -11.99 -0.32
C PHE A 98 -12.08 -11.02 0.72
N VAL A 99 -11.32 -9.98 1.03
CA VAL A 99 -11.73 -8.87 1.87
C VAL A 99 -11.93 -7.66 0.97
N PRO A 100 -13.15 -7.09 0.90
CA PRO A 100 -13.41 -5.92 0.08
C PRO A 100 -12.72 -4.68 0.68
N PHE A 101 -12.55 -3.66 -0.16
CA PHE A 101 -12.12 -2.34 0.29
C PHE A 101 -13.13 -1.79 1.31
N THR A 102 -12.66 -1.08 2.34
CA THR A 102 -13.53 -0.47 3.36
C THR A 102 -12.92 0.84 3.86
N ILE A 103 -13.74 1.88 3.97
CA ILE A 103 -13.40 3.10 4.72
C ILE A 103 -13.79 2.83 6.18
N ASN A 104 -12.81 2.86 7.07
CA ASN A 104 -12.99 2.54 8.47
C ASN A 104 -13.32 3.79 9.29
N ASP A 105 -12.73 4.95 8.93
CA ASP A 105 -13.00 6.25 9.53
C ASP A 105 -12.76 7.36 8.50
N GLN A 106 -13.58 8.42 8.55
CA GLN A 106 -13.40 9.59 7.70
C GLN A 106 -13.83 10.86 8.43
N GLN A 107 -12.98 11.87 8.41
CA GLN A 107 -13.18 13.11 9.14
C GLN A 107 -12.75 14.31 8.27
N ILE A 108 -13.46 15.42 8.42
CA ILE A 108 -13.09 16.71 7.84
C ILE A 108 -13.05 17.72 8.99
N TYR A 109 -11.96 18.46 9.12
CA TYR A 109 -11.76 19.42 10.20
C TYR A 109 -10.87 20.58 9.75
N PRO A 110 -11.10 21.80 10.28
CA PRO A 110 -10.24 22.93 10.02
C PRO A 110 -8.91 22.78 10.78
N VAL A 111 -7.82 23.16 10.13
CA VAL A 111 -6.47 23.12 10.66
C VAL A 111 -5.82 24.49 10.48
N THR A 112 -5.00 24.90 11.45
CA THR A 112 -4.11 26.06 11.42
C THR A 112 -2.68 25.57 11.65
N PRO A 113 -1.64 26.36 11.29
CA PRO A 113 -0.26 25.97 11.53
C PRO A 113 0.06 25.60 12.98
N GLU A 114 -0.67 26.15 13.95
CA GLU A 114 -0.47 25.94 15.38
C GLU A 114 -1.20 24.71 15.93
N ASN A 115 -2.24 24.23 15.24
CA ASN A 115 -3.08 23.11 15.70
C ASN A 115 -2.93 21.83 14.87
N VAL A 116 -2.02 21.81 13.88
CA VAL A 116 -1.63 20.59 13.16
C VAL A 116 -1.24 19.52 14.18
N LEU A 117 -1.88 18.36 14.09
CA LEU A 117 -1.57 17.25 14.99
C LEU A 117 -0.12 16.80 14.78
N PRO A 118 0.62 16.44 15.84
CA PRO A 118 2.06 16.12 15.73
C PRO A 118 2.37 14.95 14.79
N ASP A 119 1.42 14.05 14.57
CA ASP A 119 1.55 12.88 13.71
C ASP A 119 1.04 13.13 12.28
N GLU A 120 0.65 14.36 11.95
CA GLU A 120 0.16 14.75 10.63
C GLU A 120 1.16 15.65 9.90
N PRO A 121 1.16 15.62 8.56
CA PRO A 121 2.00 16.54 7.79
C PRO A 121 1.52 17.99 7.99
N GLY A 122 2.42 18.93 7.70
CA GLY A 122 2.04 20.32 7.45
C GLY A 122 1.10 20.45 6.25
N HIS A 123 0.72 21.68 5.87
CA HIS A 123 -0.13 21.91 4.71
C HIS A 123 0.49 21.29 3.45
N LEU A 124 -0.31 20.53 2.69
CA LEU A 124 0.17 19.70 1.59
C LEU A 124 0.23 20.42 0.22
N GLY A 125 -0.22 21.68 0.10
CA GLY A 125 -0.03 22.48 -1.12
C GLY A 125 -1.21 23.37 -1.53
#